data_AF-A0A7Y3GRI1-F1
#
_entry.id   AF-A0A7Y3GRI1-F1
#
_cell.length_a   1.000
_cell.length_b   1.000
_cell.length_c   1.000
_cell.angle_alpha   90.00
_cell.angle_beta   90.00
_cell.angle_gamma   90.00
#
_symmetry.space_group_name_H-M   'P 1'
#
loop_
_entity.id
_entity.type
_entity.pdbx_description
1 polymer ?
#
loop_
_entity_poly.entity_id
_entity_poly.type
_entity_poly.pdbx_seq_one_letter_code
_entity_poly.pdbx_strand_id
1 'polypeptide(L)'
;FSKSNTDVKTYNCNIKEAIWSQQGNMITFVITADRFLRNMVRAIVGTLIEIGLHKRDIDDLHEIIKSKNRSNAGYSVPAHGLFLTRIEYPQTIMKTK
;
A
#
# COMPACT_ATOMS: atom_id res chain seq x y z
N PHE A 1 4.31 -7.47 -2.61
CA PHE A 1 2.93 -6.96 -2.81
C PHE A 1 2.67 -6.47 -4.24
N SER A 2 2.78 -7.32 -5.26
CA SER A 2 2.38 -6.96 -6.64
C SER A 2 1.59 -8.11 -7.25
N LYS A 3 0.66 -7.83 -8.16
CA LYS A 3 0.16 -8.88 -9.06
C LYS A 3 1.27 -9.32 -10.03
N SER A 4 1.21 -10.57 -10.47
CA SER A 4 2.07 -11.13 -11.52
C SER A 4 1.78 -10.48 -12.88
N ASN A 5 2.71 -10.63 -13.83
CA ASN A 5 2.62 -10.14 -15.22
C ASN A 5 2.42 -8.62 -15.29
N THR A 6 3.33 -7.87 -14.67
CA THR A 6 3.38 -6.41 -14.74
C THR A 6 4.56 -5.96 -15.57
N ASP A 7 4.36 -4.99 -16.47
CA ASP A 7 5.43 -4.33 -17.24
C ASP A 7 6.24 -3.38 -16.34
N VAL A 8 7.01 -3.93 -15.41
CA VAL A 8 7.89 -3.17 -14.51
C VAL A 8 9.30 -3.77 -14.54
N LYS A 9 10.30 -2.90 -14.66
CA LYS A 9 11.72 -3.30 -14.66
C LYS A 9 12.19 -3.76 -13.28
N THR A 10 11.61 -3.19 -12.22
CA THR A 10 11.92 -3.52 -10.82
C THR A 10 10.66 -3.52 -9.96
N TYR A 11 10.72 -4.29 -8.87
CA TYR A 11 9.66 -4.37 -7.85
C TYR A 11 9.99 -3.55 -6.59
N ASN A 12 11.01 -2.69 -6.67
CA ASN A 12 11.43 -1.85 -5.57
C ASN A 12 10.61 -0.56 -5.58
N CYS A 13 10.08 -0.19 -4.42
CA CYS A 13 9.36 1.06 -4.18
C CYS A 13 9.83 1.59 -2.83
N ASN A 14 9.96 2.91 -2.71
CA ASN A 14 10.30 3.58 -1.47
C ASN A 14 9.04 4.15 -0.84
N ILE A 15 8.55 3.49 0.21
CA ILE A 15 7.41 3.97 1.01
C ILE A 15 7.94 5.02 1.99
N LYS A 16 7.42 6.24 1.89
CA LYS A 16 7.77 7.37 2.77
C LYS A 16 6.88 7.42 4.01
N GLU A 17 5.62 7.03 3.87
CA GLU A 17 4.61 7.10 4.92
C GLU A 17 3.60 5.97 4.74
N ALA A 18 3.16 5.37 5.84
CA ALA A 18 2.10 4.37 5.89
C ALA A 18 1.42 4.41 7.27
N ILE A 19 0.27 5.08 7.38
CA ILE A 19 -0.35 5.41 8.67
C ILE A 19 -1.85 5.10 8.64
N TRP A 20 -2.34 4.50 9.73
CA TRP A 20 -3.76 4.39 10.02
C TRP A 20 -4.21 5.55 10.91
N SER A 21 -5.32 6.18 10.57
CA SER A 21 -6.00 7.17 11.41
C SER A 21 -7.46 6.77 11.61
N GLN A 22 -8.00 7.09 12.79
CA GLN A 22 -9.41 6.87 13.11
C GLN A 22 -10.08 8.20 13.43
N GLN A 23 -11.22 8.44 12.80
CA GLN A 23 -12.09 9.58 13.07
C GLN A 23 -13.51 9.06 13.29
N GLY A 24 -13.94 9.02 14.55
CA GLY A 24 -15.21 8.38 14.93
C GLY A 24 -15.25 6.92 14.49
N ASN A 25 -16.21 6.60 13.62
CA ASN A 25 -16.41 5.24 13.09
C ASN A 25 -15.70 4.98 11.76
N MET A 26 -14.93 5.96 11.25
CA MET A 26 -14.19 5.82 10.00
C MET A 26 -12.71 5.62 10.29
N ILE A 27 -12.15 4.56 9.69
CA ILE A 27 -10.71 4.27 9.73
C ILE A 27 -10.15 4.50 8.32
N THR A 28 -9.10 5.32 8.22
CA THR A 28 -8.46 5.68 6.96
C THR A 28 -7.00 5.26 6.99
N PHE A 29 -6.53 4.64 5.90
CA PHE A 29 -5.13 4.34 5.69
C PHE A 29 -4.55 5.28 4.65
N VAL A 30 -3.49 6.00 5.01
CA VAL A 30 -2.74 6.87 4.11
C VAL A 30 -1.37 6.24 3.85
N ILE A 31 -1.02 6.12 2.57
CA ILE A 31 0.29 5.62 2.14
C ILE A 31 0.88 6.52 1.07
N THR A 32 2.14 6.90 1.26
CA THR A 32 2.90 7.77 0.35
C THR A 32 4.16 7.03 -0.10
N ALA A 33 4.43 7.01 -1.41
CA ALA A 33 5.60 6.37 -1.98
C ALA A 33 6.08 7.10 -3.25
N ASP A 34 7.28 6.77 -3.71
CA ASP A 34 7.80 7.21 -5.02
C ASP A 34 7.03 6.62 -6.21
N ARG A 35 6.57 5.37 -6.07
CA ARG A 35 5.72 4.65 -7.01
C ARG A 35 4.96 3.53 -6.31
N PHE A 36 3.90 3.05 -6.94
CA PHE A 36 3.16 1.87 -6.49
C PHE A 36 3.11 0.79 -7.58
N LEU A 37 3.25 -0.47 -7.17
CA LEU A 37 3.08 -1.61 -8.06
C LEU A 37 1.59 -1.90 -8.27
N ARG A 38 1.27 -2.66 -9.33
CA ARG A 38 -0.12 -3.03 -9.62
C ARG A 38 -0.71 -3.78 -8.43
N ASN A 39 -1.82 -3.25 -7.91
CA ASN A 39 -2.57 -3.83 -6.79
C ASN A 39 -1.79 -3.85 -5.44
N MET A 40 -0.69 -3.08 -5.33
CA MET A 40 0.16 -3.03 -4.15
C MET A 40 -0.58 -2.54 -2.91
N VAL A 41 -1.15 -1.33 -2.99
CA VAL A 41 -1.84 -0.70 -1.85
C VAL A 41 -2.98 -1.58 -1.35
N ARG A 42 -3.79 -2.14 -2.25
CA ARG A 42 -4.92 -3.00 -1.90
C ARG A 42 -4.50 -4.30 -1.22
N ALA A 43 -3.35 -4.87 -1.59
CA ALA A 43 -2.81 -6.07 -0.96
C ALA A 43 -2.19 -5.75 0.40
N ILE A 44 -1.51 -4.61 0.54
CA ILE A 44 -0.97 -4.15 1.83
C ILE A 44 -2.12 -3.96 2.83
N VAL A 45 -3.15 -3.21 2.44
CA VAL A 45 -4.32 -2.95 3.30
C VAL A 45 -5.02 -4.26 3.68
N GLY A 46 -5.17 -5.21 2.74
CA GLY A 46 -5.76 -6.51 3.04
C GLY A 46 -4.97 -7.33 4.07
N THR A 47 -3.64 -7.37 3.95
CA THR A 47 -2.78 -7.99 4.97
C THR A 47 -2.92 -7.30 6.33
N LEU A 48 -2.91 -5.97 6.36
CA LEU A 48 -3.04 -5.21 7.61
C LEU A 48 -4.41 -5.44 8.28
N ILE A 49 -5.48 -5.59 7.50
CA ILE A 49 -6.81 -5.95 8.03
C ILE A 49 -6.79 -7.36 8.63
N GLU A 50 -6.16 -8.35 7.98
CA GLU A 50 -6.02 -9.69 8.55
C GLU A 50 -5.31 -9.68 9.90
N ILE A 51 -4.24 -8.87 10.02
CA ILE A 51 -3.50 -8.67 11.28
C ILE A 51 -4.40 -7.98 12.32
N GLY A 52 -5.07 -6.88 11.96
CA GLY A 52 -5.98 -6.17 12.87
C GLY A 52 -7.18 -7.01 13.34
N LEU A 53 -7.58 -8.01 12.54
CA LEU A 53 -8.60 -9.00 12.89
C LEU A 53 -8.04 -10.24 13.61
N HIS A 54 -6.76 -10.25 13.97
CA HIS A 54 -6.07 -11.38 14.63
C HIS A 54 -6.13 -12.70 13.85
N LYS A 55 -6.28 -12.64 12.53
CA LYS A 55 -6.23 -13.80 11.63
C LYS A 55 -4.81 -14.16 11.21
N ARG A 56 -3.86 -13.27 11.49
CA ARG A 56 -2.45 -13.33 11.13
C ARG A 56 -1.64 -12.58 12.18
N ASP A 57 -0.42 -13.02 12.46
CA ASP A 57 0.45 -12.33 13.41
C ASP A 57 1.08 -11.09 12.77
N ILE A 58 1.49 -10.12 13.59
CA ILE A 58 2.21 -8.94 13.10
C ILE A 58 3.60 -9.32 12.53
N ASP A 59 4.25 -10.33 13.11
CA ASP A 59 5.56 -10.83 12.66
C ASP A 59 5.49 -11.43 11.25
N ASP A 60 4.33 -11.97 10.86
CA ASP A 60 4.11 -12.49 9.51
C ASP A 60 4.25 -11.41 8.44
N LEU A 61 4.03 -10.13 8.78
CA LEU A 61 4.23 -9.03 7.84
C LEU A 61 5.69 -8.97 7.37
N HIS A 62 6.64 -9.15 8.28
CA HIS A 62 8.07 -9.17 7.96
C HIS A 62 8.40 -10.36 7.05
N GLU A 63 7.84 -11.53 7.35
CA GLU A 63 8.04 -12.74 6.53
C GLU A 63 7.42 -12.60 5.14
N ILE A 64 6.24 -11.97 5.00
CA ILE A 64 5.65 -11.67 3.70
C ILE A 64 6.59 -10.79 2.87
N ILE A 65 7.15 -9.74 3.47
CA ILE A 65 8.09 -8.83 2.79
C ILE A 65 9.35 -9.59 2.35
N LYS A 66 9.95 -10.37 3.24
CA LYS A 66 11.15 -11.18 2.95
C LYS A 66 10.92 -12.23 1.86
N SER A 67 9.74 -12.88 1.88
CA SER A 67 9.41 -13.96 0.95
C SER A 67 9.30 -13.51 -0.50
N LYS A 68 9.06 -12.20 -0.75
CA LYS A 68 8.82 -11.62 -2.08
C LYS A 68 7.69 -12.30 -2.86
N ASN A 69 6.87 -13.11 -2.20
CA ASN A 69 5.83 -13.91 -2.83
C ASN A 69 4.45 -13.31 -2.54
N ARG A 70 3.72 -12.93 -3.58
CA ARG A 70 2.39 -12.33 -3.44
C ARG A 70 1.39 -13.29 -2.80
N SER A 71 1.50 -14.60 -3.01
CA SER A 71 0.56 -15.58 -2.47
C SER A 71 0.54 -15.62 -0.93
N ASN A 72 1.61 -15.16 -0.29
CA ASN A 72 1.72 -15.09 1.16
C ASN A 72 1.05 -13.85 1.76
N ALA A 73 0.81 -12.82 0.94
CA ALA A 73 0.11 -11.61 1.37
C ALA A 73 -1.41 -11.82 1.38
N GLY A 74 -2.11 -11.05 2.21
CA GLY A 74 -3.55 -11.11 2.35
C GLY A 74 -4.33 -10.81 1.08
N TYR A 75 -5.66 -10.94 1.18
CA TYR A 75 -6.55 -10.69 0.05
C TYR A 75 -6.43 -9.25 -0.47
N SER A 76 -6.89 -9.01 -1.69
CA SER A 76 -6.94 -7.65 -2.23
C SER A 76 -8.29 -7.03 -1.87
N VAL A 77 -8.26 -5.98 -1.04
CA VAL A 77 -9.49 -5.25 -0.68
C VAL A 77 -10.19 -4.70 -1.93
N PRO A 78 -11.51 -4.44 -1.88
CA PRO A 78 -12.22 -3.82 -2.99
C PRO A 78 -11.60 -2.50 -3.46
N ALA A 79 -11.72 -2.19 -4.76
CA ALA A 79 -11.08 -1.01 -5.34
C ALA A 79 -11.79 0.31 -4.98
N HIS A 80 -13.09 0.27 -4.67
CA HIS A 80 -13.90 1.47 -4.44
C HIS A 80 -13.53 2.24 -3.16
N GLY A 81 -12.71 1.67 -2.29
CA GLY A 81 -12.17 2.37 -1.11
C GLY A 81 -10.80 3.02 -1.32
N LEU A 82 -10.19 2.89 -2.51
CA LEU A 82 -8.87 3.44 -2.81
C LEU A 82 -8.99 4.73 -3.62
N PHE A 83 -8.39 5.81 -3.10
CA PHE A 83 -8.38 7.12 -3.73
C PHE A 83 -6.95 7.66 -3.85
N LEU A 84 -6.66 8.32 -4.97
CA LEU A 84 -5.44 9.12 -5.11
C LEU A 84 -5.74 10.53 -4.60
N THR A 85 -5.12 10.91 -3.48
CA THR A 85 -5.46 12.15 -2.77
C THR A 85 -4.46 13.29 -2.99
N ARG A 86 -3.19 12.96 -3.25
CA ARG A 86 -2.11 13.96 -3.42
C ARG A 86 -1.03 13.45 -4.35
N ILE A 87 -0.49 14.34 -5.18
CA ILE A 87 0.71 14.11 -5.99
C ILE A 87 1.65 15.27 -5.70
N GLU A 88 2.92 14.96 -5.42
CA GLU A 88 3.95 15.98 -5.20
C GLU A 88 4.74 16.21 -6.48
N TYR A 89 4.85 17.48 -6.87
CA TYR A 89 5.68 17.91 -7.99
C TYR A 89 6.83 18.77 -7.48
N PRO A 90 8.01 18.72 -8.15
CA PRO A 90 9.09 19.67 -7.91
C PRO A 90 8.61 21.12 -8.05
N GLN A 91 9.14 21.99 -7.21
CA GLN A 91 8.81 23.43 -7.24
C GLN A 91 9.14 24.08 -8.59
N THR A 92 10.09 23.52 -9.34
CA THR A 92 10.46 23.97 -10.69
C THR A 92 9.31 23.86 -11.72
N ILE A 93 8.31 23.01 -11.47
CA ILE A 93 7.16 22.80 -12.36
C ILE A 93 5.93 23.58 -11.86
N MET A 94 5.93 24.02 -10.61
CA MET A 94 4.85 24.80 -10.01
C MET A 94 4.89 26.22 -10.59
N LYS A 95 4.08 26.48 -11.64
CA LYS A 95 3.88 27.84 -12.13
C LYS A 95 3.02 28.61 -11.12
N THR A 96 3.61 29.59 -10.46
CA THR A 96 2.86 30.61 -9.72
C THR A 96 1.98 31.36 -10.72
N LYS A 97 0.66 31.31 -10.53
CA LYS A 97 -0.25 32.28 -11.15
C LYS A 97 -0.22 33.57 -10.36
#